data_AF-A0A4U6R7Z3-F1
#
_entry.id   AF-A0A4U6R7Z3-F1
#
_cell.length_a   1.000
_cell.length_b   1.000
_cell.length_c   1.000
_cell.angle_alpha   90.00
_cell.angle_beta   90.00
_cell.angle_gamma   90.00
#
_symmetry.space_group_name_H-M   'P 1'
#
loop_
_entity.id
_entity.type
_entity.pdbx_description
1 polymer ?
#
loop_
_entity_poly.entity_id
_entity_poly.type
_entity_poly.pdbx_seq_one_letter_code
_entity_poly.pdbx_strand_id
1 'polypeptide(L)'
;MSEVITLIAALIAVVGSIISLFISTKLAIHKERRQILWAKELERFFGLEEQAGELVEFAGGYRSLPEDRSKLGAQLDNLADSAGRFARYPEVRQAIRDLHNTLGRALDMKQGESPDREVRAELGPAYQKLLSACDEVLQRERAANA
;
A
#
# COMPACT_ATOMS: atom_id res chain seq x y z
N MET A 1 -47.25 41.31 -18.77
CA MET A 1 -46.80 40.84 -17.44
C MET A 1 -46.25 39.41 -17.49
N SER A 2 -46.88 38.48 -18.21
CA SER A 2 -46.39 37.10 -18.38
C SER A 2 -44.99 37.00 -19.00
N GLU A 3 -44.68 37.79 -20.03
CA GLU A 3 -43.36 37.77 -20.72
C GLU A 3 -42.19 38.18 -19.82
N VAL A 4 -42.42 39.11 -18.88
CA VAL A 4 -41.38 39.54 -17.93
C VAL A 4 -41.09 38.44 -16.92
N ILE A 5 -42.14 37.73 -16.47
CA ILE A 5 -42.01 36.61 -15.53
C ILE A 5 -41.27 35.45 -16.19
N THR A 6 -41.57 35.14 -17.46
CA THR A 6 -40.86 34.07 -18.19
C THR A 6 -39.39 34.42 -18.44
N LEU A 7 -39.07 35.68 -18.74
CA LEU A 7 -37.69 36.13 -18.89
C LEU A 7 -36.90 36.01 -17.58
N ILE A 8 -37.47 36.45 -16.45
CA ILE A 8 -36.84 36.34 -15.12
C ILE A 8 -36.65 34.88 -14.74
N ALA A 9 -37.67 34.03 -14.96
CA ALA A 9 -37.57 32.59 -14.69
C ALA A 9 -36.48 31.92 -15.54
N ALA A 10 -36.37 32.27 -16.83
CA ALA A 10 -35.32 31.77 -17.70
C ALA A 10 -33.92 32.21 -17.22
N LEU A 11 -33.77 33.46 -16.78
CA LEU A 11 -32.49 33.96 -16.25
C LEU A 11 -32.06 33.21 -14.99
N ILE A 12 -32.99 33.00 -14.05
CA ILE A 12 -32.75 32.24 -12.82
C ILE A 12 -32.38 30.79 -13.15
N ALA A 13 -33.07 30.16 -14.11
CA ALA A 13 -32.77 28.79 -14.53
C ALA A 13 -31.36 28.66 -15.12
N VAL A 14 -30.93 29.63 -15.94
CA VAL A 14 -29.57 29.66 -16.51
C VAL A 14 -28.53 29.80 -15.41
N VAL A 15 -28.73 30.73 -14.47
CA VAL A 15 -27.81 30.93 -13.34
C VAL A 15 -27.74 29.68 -12.45
N GLY A 16 -28.90 29.07 -12.15
CA GLY A 16 -28.97 27.82 -11.40
C GLY A 16 -28.23 26.67 -12.08
N SER A 17 -28.36 26.54 -13.40
CA SER A 17 -27.63 25.53 -14.19
C SER A 17 -26.12 25.74 -14.13
N ILE A 18 -25.64 26.99 -14.29
CA ILE A 18 -24.21 27.33 -14.22
C ILE A 18 -23.65 27.01 -12.83
N ILE A 19 -24.36 27.38 -11.76
CA ILE A 19 -23.94 27.09 -10.39
C ILE A 19 -23.89 25.58 -10.14
N SER A 20 -24.92 24.84 -10.58
CA SER A 20 -24.95 23.38 -10.45
C SER A 20 -23.79 22.72 -11.17
N LEU A 21 -23.48 23.13 -12.41
CA LEU A 21 -22.34 22.63 -13.17
C LEU A 21 -21.04 22.87 -12.42
N PHE A 22 -20.83 24.08 -11.91
CA PHE A 22 -19.60 24.41 -11.20
C PHE A 22 -19.40 23.58 -9.93
N ILE A 23 -20.47 23.37 -9.16
CA ILE A 23 -20.47 22.54 -7.96
C ILE A 23 -20.18 21.08 -8.32
N SER A 24 -20.89 20.52 -9.30
CA SER A 24 -20.72 19.15 -9.76
C SER A 24 -19.29 18.91 -10.28
N THR A 25 -18.74 19.82 -11.08
CA THR A 25 -17.38 19.72 -11.60
C THR A 25 -16.35 19.76 -10.47
N LYS A 26 -16.50 20.66 -9.48
CA LYS A 26 -15.57 20.70 -8.34
C LYS A 26 -15.62 19.43 -7.50
N LEU A 27 -16.81 18.90 -7.25
CA LEU A 27 -17.00 17.63 -6.53
C LEU A 27 -16.38 16.46 -7.30
N ALA A 28 -16.58 16.40 -8.62
CA ALA A 28 -16.00 15.37 -9.47
C ALA A 28 -14.47 15.40 -9.43
N ILE A 29 -13.85 16.57 -9.61
CA ILE A 29 -12.38 16.73 -9.56
C ILE A 29 -11.81 16.30 -8.19
N HIS A 30 -12.48 16.67 -7.11
CA HIS A 30 -12.03 16.30 -5.77
C HIS A 30 -12.13 14.79 -5.53
N LYS A 31 -13.20 14.16 -6.01
CA LYS A 31 -13.39 12.71 -5.94
C LYS A 31 -12.34 11.96 -6.77
N GLU A 32 -12.09 12.40 -8.00
CA GLU A 32 -11.06 11.82 -8.87
C GLU A 32 -9.67 11.90 -8.23
N ARG A 33 -9.30 13.06 -7.68
CA ARG A 33 -8.01 13.22 -6.98
C ARG A 33 -7.87 12.23 -5.82
N ARG A 34 -8.90 12.06 -5.01
CA ARG A 34 -8.89 11.09 -3.90
C ARG A 34 -8.74 9.66 -4.40
N GLN A 35 -9.47 9.29 -5.46
CA GLN A 35 -9.37 7.96 -6.07
C GLN A 35 -7.97 7.67 -6.62
N ILE A 36 -7.34 8.65 -7.28
CA ILE A 36 -5.97 8.49 -7.80
C ILE A 36 -4.96 8.32 -6.66
N LEU A 37 -5.06 9.13 -5.60
CA LEU A 37 -4.18 9.00 -4.44
C LEU A 37 -4.38 7.65 -3.76
N TRP A 38 -5.62 7.22 -3.60
CA TRP A 38 -5.96 5.93 -3.02
C TRP A 38 -5.43 4.76 -3.86
N ALA A 39 -5.58 4.81 -5.18
CA ALA A 39 -5.05 3.80 -6.09
C ALA A 39 -3.52 3.68 -5.99
N LYS A 40 -2.81 4.82 -5.92
CA LYS A 40 -1.36 4.82 -5.70
C LYS A 40 -0.95 4.26 -4.34
N GLU A 41 -1.74 4.50 -3.30
CA GLU A 41 -1.48 3.94 -1.97
C GLU A 41 -1.64 2.42 -1.99
N LEU A 42 -2.74 1.92 -2.59
CA LEU A 42 -2.97 0.49 -2.81
C LEU A 42 -1.83 -0.18 -3.58
N GLU A 43 -1.38 0.43 -4.68
CA GLU A 43 -0.25 -0.07 -5.47
C GLU A 43 1.04 -0.20 -4.64
N ARG A 44 1.29 0.74 -3.72
CA ARG A 44 2.43 0.65 -2.81
C ARG A 44 2.30 -0.53 -1.85
N PHE A 45 1.12 -0.73 -1.27
CA PHE A 45 0.86 -1.86 -0.37
C PHE A 45 1.04 -3.19 -1.08
N PHE A 46 0.47 -3.36 -2.27
CA PHE A 46 0.65 -4.59 -3.06
C PHE A 46 2.11 -4.83 -3.43
N GLY A 47 2.84 -3.79 -3.85
CA GLY A 47 4.27 -3.94 -4.15
C GLY A 47 5.11 -4.35 -2.94
N LEU A 48 4.75 -3.87 -1.73
CA LEU A 48 5.39 -4.29 -0.49
C LEU A 48 5.11 -5.76 -0.17
N GLU A 49 3.85 -6.18 -0.29
CA GLU A 49 3.41 -7.57 -0.03
C GLU A 49 4.07 -8.55 -0.99
N GLU A 50 4.12 -8.22 -2.28
CA GLU A 50 4.78 -9.02 -3.31
C GLU A 50 6.28 -9.16 -3.02
N GLN A 51 6.97 -8.05 -2.77
CA GLN A 51 8.40 -8.07 -2.42
C GLN A 51 8.68 -8.89 -1.15
N ALA A 52 7.87 -8.71 -0.11
CA ALA A 52 7.99 -9.45 1.13
C ALA A 52 7.74 -10.95 0.93
N GLY A 53 6.71 -11.30 0.16
CA GLY A 53 6.38 -12.68 -0.18
C GLY A 53 7.50 -13.38 -0.95
N GLU A 54 8.09 -12.72 -1.95
CA GLU A 54 9.23 -13.27 -2.68
C GLU A 54 10.42 -13.59 -1.76
N LEU A 55 10.77 -12.66 -0.86
CA LEU A 55 11.87 -12.85 0.08
C LEU A 55 11.61 -13.99 1.07
N VAL A 56 10.36 -14.13 1.54
CA VAL A 56 9.94 -15.22 2.43
C VAL A 56 10.04 -16.57 1.73
N GLU A 57 9.68 -16.67 0.45
CA GLU A 57 9.82 -17.89 -0.35
C GLU A 57 11.30 -18.32 -0.47
N PHE A 58 12.20 -17.36 -0.72
CA PHE A 58 13.64 -17.62 -0.78
C PHE A 58 14.22 -18.04 0.58
N ALA A 59 13.85 -17.33 1.66
CA ALA A 59 14.36 -17.58 3.01
C ALA A 59 13.78 -18.88 3.61
N GLY A 60 12.49 -19.15 3.39
CA GLY A 60 11.79 -20.37 3.83
C GLY A 60 12.29 -21.63 3.15
N GLY A 61 13.00 -21.50 2.03
CA GLY A 61 13.59 -22.63 1.31
C GLY A 61 12.62 -23.33 0.37
N TYR A 62 11.47 -22.72 0.08
CA TYR A 62 10.54 -23.16 -0.95
C TYR A 62 11.11 -22.91 -2.37
N ARG A 63 12.01 -21.92 -2.49
CA ARG A 63 12.76 -21.62 -3.71
C ARG A 63 14.27 -21.79 -3.50
N SER A 64 14.95 -22.30 -4.53
CA SER A 64 16.42 -22.30 -4.59
C SER A 64 16.94 -20.87 -4.54
N LEU A 65 18.03 -20.65 -3.81
CA LEU A 65 18.66 -19.33 -3.78
C LEU A 65 19.15 -18.97 -5.19
N PRO A 66 18.97 -17.72 -5.65
CA PRO A 66 19.51 -17.30 -6.92
C PRO A 66 21.04 -17.46 -6.94
N GLU A 67 21.59 -17.81 -8.10
CA GLU A 67 23.05 -17.90 -8.30
C GLU A 67 23.73 -16.56 -7.98
N ASP A 68 23.06 -15.47 -8.33
CA ASP A 68 23.50 -14.10 -8.03
C ASP A 68 22.92 -13.62 -6.68
N ARG A 69 23.70 -13.84 -5.62
CA ARG A 69 23.34 -13.47 -4.24
C ARG A 69 23.31 -11.97 -4.01
N SER A 70 23.98 -11.18 -4.84
CA SER A 70 23.97 -9.72 -4.71
C SER A 70 22.56 -9.16 -4.90
N LYS A 71 21.76 -9.81 -5.76
CA LYS A 71 20.36 -9.46 -5.99
C LYS A 71 19.49 -9.70 -4.75
N LEU A 72 19.73 -10.77 -4.01
CA LEU A 72 18.96 -11.08 -2.81
C LEU A 72 19.26 -10.10 -1.68
N GLY A 73 20.53 -9.75 -1.49
CA GLY A 73 20.94 -8.68 -0.57
C GLY A 73 20.29 -7.35 -0.93
N ALA A 74 20.35 -6.96 -2.21
CA ALA A 74 19.70 -5.74 -2.70
C ALA A 74 18.18 -5.76 -2.50
N GLN A 75 17.51 -6.90 -2.68
CA GLN A 75 16.07 -7.02 -2.39
C GLN A 75 15.74 -6.86 -0.91
N LEU A 76 16.60 -7.37 -0.02
CA LEU A 76 16.47 -7.21 1.42
C LEU A 76 16.67 -5.73 1.83
N ASP A 77 17.69 -5.07 1.30
CA ASP A 77 17.92 -3.64 1.52
C ASP A 77 16.75 -2.79 1.00
N ASN A 78 16.23 -3.11 -0.18
CA ASN A 78 15.03 -2.45 -0.74
C ASN A 78 13.80 -2.62 0.17
N LEU A 79 13.68 -3.73 0.90
CA LEU A 79 12.60 -3.94 1.86
C LEU A 79 12.78 -3.01 3.07
N ALA A 80 14.01 -2.87 3.58
CA ALA A 80 14.33 -1.92 4.64
C ALA A 80 14.03 -0.47 4.22
N ASP A 81 14.44 -0.09 3.01
CA ASP A 81 14.18 1.24 2.44
C ASP A 81 12.68 1.51 2.27
N SER A 82 11.90 0.48 1.95
CA SER A 82 10.44 0.59 1.86
C SER A 82 9.81 1.04 3.18
N ALA A 83 10.39 0.73 4.34
CA ALA A 83 9.93 1.24 5.63
C ALA A 83 9.87 2.78 5.67
N GLY A 84 10.80 3.46 4.99
CA GLY A 84 10.79 4.93 4.86
C GLY A 84 9.59 5.45 4.07
N ARG A 85 9.14 4.70 3.06
CA ARG A 85 7.98 5.05 2.21
C ARG A 85 6.66 4.94 2.97
N PHE A 86 6.57 4.03 3.94
CA PHE A 86 5.41 3.86 4.82
C PHE A 86 5.52 4.71 6.10
N ALA A 87 6.16 5.88 6.03
CA ALA A 87 6.34 6.72 7.21
C ALA A 87 5.01 7.14 7.86
N ARG A 88 3.94 7.25 7.08
CA ARG A 88 2.59 7.58 7.56
C ARG A 88 1.95 6.47 8.41
N TYR A 89 2.47 5.24 8.34
CA TYR A 89 1.88 4.03 8.93
C TYR A 89 2.89 3.35 9.87
N PRO A 90 3.01 3.79 11.14
CA PRO A 90 3.97 3.25 12.10
C PRO A 90 3.88 1.73 12.28
N GLU A 91 2.68 1.18 12.27
CA GLU A 91 2.37 -0.25 12.39
C GLU A 91 3.02 -1.07 11.25
N VAL A 92 2.82 -0.62 10.00
CA VAL A 92 3.41 -1.22 8.81
C VAL A 92 4.93 -1.07 8.84
N ARG A 93 5.43 0.11 9.21
CA ARG A 93 6.87 0.38 9.33
C ARG A 93 7.55 -0.58 10.31
N GLN A 94 6.93 -0.82 11.46
CA GLN A 94 7.47 -1.74 12.45
C GLN A 94 7.45 -3.18 11.93
N ALA A 95 6.35 -3.61 11.30
CA ALA A 95 6.25 -4.94 10.73
C ALA A 95 7.27 -5.19 9.61
N ILE A 96 7.57 -4.18 8.77
CA ILE A 96 8.64 -4.25 7.75
C ILE A 96 9.99 -4.52 8.40
N ARG A 97 10.32 -3.80 9.48
CA ARG A 97 11.61 -3.97 10.19
C ARG A 97 11.71 -5.34 10.85
N ASP A 98 10.64 -5.79 11.48
CA ASP A 98 10.60 -7.10 12.13
C ASP A 98 10.79 -8.22 11.10
N LEU A 99 10.11 -8.10 9.94
CA LEU A 99 10.26 -9.03 8.83
C LEU A 99 11.67 -8.98 8.24
N HIS A 100 12.22 -7.79 7.95
CA HIS A 100 13.58 -7.61 7.46
C HIS A 100 14.62 -8.30 8.36
N ASN A 101 14.53 -8.08 9.67
CA ASN A 101 15.44 -8.69 10.64
C ASN A 101 15.31 -10.22 10.67
N THR A 102 14.10 -10.74 10.52
CA THR A 102 13.84 -12.19 10.49
C THR A 102 14.36 -12.81 9.19
N LEU A 103 14.16 -12.14 8.06
CA LEU A 103 14.70 -12.52 6.75
C LEU A 103 16.23 -12.51 6.75
N GLY A 104 16.87 -11.47 7.27
CA GLY A 104 18.32 -11.39 7.38
C GLY A 104 18.90 -12.58 8.15
N ARG A 105 18.36 -12.86 9.36
CA ARG A 105 18.75 -14.03 10.15
C ARG A 105 18.54 -15.35 9.39
N ALA A 106 17.38 -15.53 8.75
CA ALA A 106 17.06 -16.75 8.01
C ALA A 106 18.01 -16.97 6.81
N LEU A 107 18.36 -15.90 6.11
CA LEU A 107 19.26 -15.95 4.96
C LEU A 107 20.71 -16.18 5.36
N ASP A 108 21.17 -15.62 6.47
CA ASP A 108 22.51 -15.86 7.03
C ASP A 108 22.64 -17.31 7.51
N MET A 109 21.63 -17.83 8.21
CA MET A 109 21.66 -19.21 8.71
C MET A 109 21.57 -20.26 7.60
N LYS A 110 20.86 -19.97 6.51
CA LYS A 110 20.84 -20.83 5.31
C LYS A 110 22.23 -20.96 4.66
N GLN A 111 23.17 -20.05 4.97
CA GLN A 111 24.55 -20.12 4.49
C GLN A 111 25.46 -20.94 5.43
N GLY A 112 25.16 -21.00 6.72
CA GLY A 112 25.99 -21.64 7.73
C GLY A 112 25.49 -23.03 8.16
N GLU A 113 25.48 -24.00 7.25
CA GLU A 113 25.32 -25.48 7.43
C GLU A 113 24.25 -26.06 8.41
N SER A 114 23.50 -25.26 9.15
CA SER A 114 22.51 -25.72 10.12
C SER A 114 21.14 -25.12 9.79
N PRO A 115 20.22 -25.92 9.19
CA PRO A 115 18.87 -25.45 8.92
C PRO A 115 18.12 -25.33 10.24
N ASP A 116 18.15 -24.14 10.85
CA ASP A 116 17.39 -23.91 12.06
C ASP A 116 15.90 -23.82 11.73
N ARG A 117 15.16 -24.84 12.16
CA ARG A 117 13.71 -24.94 11.99
C ARG A 117 12.99 -23.80 12.72
N GLU A 118 13.59 -23.27 13.79
CA GLU A 118 13.00 -22.22 14.62
C GLU A 118 12.94 -20.89 13.87
N VAL A 119 14.02 -20.49 13.19
CA VAL A 119 14.03 -19.23 12.43
C VAL A 119 13.10 -19.29 11.21
N ARG A 120 12.92 -20.47 10.61
CA ARG A 120 11.90 -20.67 9.57
C ARG A 120 10.47 -20.62 10.14
N ALA A 121 10.28 -21.11 11.36
CA ALA A 121 9.00 -21.00 12.06
C ALA A 121 8.67 -19.56 12.46
N GLU A 122 9.67 -18.68 12.61
CA GLU A 122 9.47 -17.25 12.87
C GLU A 122 9.11 -16.42 11.62
N LEU A 123 9.54 -16.86 10.42
CA LEU A 123 9.26 -16.16 9.15
C LEU A 123 7.77 -16.04 8.85
N GLY A 124 7.01 -17.13 9.01
CA GLY A 124 5.56 -17.13 8.76
C GLY A 124 4.81 -16.11 9.64
N PRO A 125 4.98 -16.14 10.97
CA PRO A 125 4.43 -15.14 11.87
C PRO A 125 4.88 -13.70 11.56
N ALA A 126 6.15 -13.49 11.22
CA ALA A 126 6.65 -12.15 10.88
C ALA A 126 6.00 -11.61 9.59
N TYR A 127 5.85 -12.46 8.57
CA TYR A 127 5.16 -12.10 7.34
C TYR A 127 3.67 -11.87 7.57
N GLN A 128 3.01 -12.72 8.36
CA GLN A 128 1.60 -12.55 8.70
C GLN A 128 1.35 -11.24 9.45
N LYS A 129 2.24 -10.83 10.37
CA LYS A 129 2.17 -9.53 11.04
C LYS A 129 2.24 -8.36 10.05
N LEU A 130 3.08 -8.47 9.01
CA LEU A 130 3.14 -7.47 7.95
C LEU A 130 1.81 -7.39 7.20
N LEU A 131 1.28 -8.52 6.74
CA LEU A 131 0.00 -8.56 6.03
C LEU A 131 -1.14 -7.99 6.87
N SER A 132 -1.22 -8.38 8.14
CA SER A 132 -2.24 -7.84 9.04
C SER A 132 -2.11 -6.33 9.27
N ALA A 133 -0.89 -5.81 9.39
CA ALA A 133 -0.67 -4.36 9.49
C ALA A 133 -1.09 -3.62 8.21
N CYS A 134 -0.83 -4.19 7.03
CA CYS A 134 -1.31 -3.65 5.75
C CYS A 134 -2.84 -3.66 5.68
N ASP A 135 -3.48 -4.79 5.99
CA ASP A 135 -4.94 -4.95 5.98
C ASP A 135 -5.64 -3.97 6.90
N GLU A 136 -5.14 -3.79 8.13
CA GLU A 136 -5.72 -2.85 9.10
C GLU A 136 -5.69 -1.41 8.59
N VAL A 137 -4.56 -1.00 7.99
CA VAL A 137 -4.42 0.34 7.41
C VAL A 137 -5.34 0.49 6.20
N LEU A 138 -5.39 -0.50 5.31
CA LEU A 138 -6.24 -0.46 4.13
C LEU A 138 -7.72 -0.41 4.50
N GLN A 139 -8.16 -1.14 5.53
CA GLN A 139 -9.52 -1.08 6.05
C GLN A 139 -9.85 0.30 6.65
N ARG A 140 -8.93 0.87 7.44
CA ARG A 140 -9.08 2.21 8.03
C ARG A 140 -9.23 3.29 6.96
N GLU A 141 -8.36 3.28 5.96
CA GLU A 141 -8.40 4.25 4.87
C GLU A 141 -9.60 4.02 3.94
N ARG A 142 -10.03 2.77 3.71
CA ARG A 142 -11.27 2.49 2.98
C ARG A 142 -12.50 3.06 3.69
N ALA A 143 -12.58 2.92 5.02
CA ALA A 143 -13.67 3.50 5.81
C ALA A 143 -13.64 5.04 5.80
N ALA A 144 -12.46 5.67 5.73
CA ALA A 144 -12.32 7.12 5.65
C ALA A 144 -12.63 7.69 4.25
N ASN A 145 -12.56 6.86 3.21
CA ASN A 145 -12.79 7.24 1.81
C ASN A 145 -14.13 6.75 1.24
N ALA A 146 -14.89 5.95 2.01
CA ALA A 146 -16.27 5.54 1.71
C ALA A 146 -17.27 6.65 2.04
#